data_AF-A0A9N9EMM5-F1
#
_entry.id   AF-A0A9N9EMM5-F1
#
_cell.length_a   1.000
_cell.length_b   1.000
_cell.length_c   1.000
_cell.angle_alpha   90.00
_cell.angle_beta   90.00
_cell.angle_gamma   90.00
#
_symmetry.space_group_name_H-M   'P 1'
#
loop_
_entity.id
_entity.type
_entity.pdbx_description
1 polymer ?
#
loop_
_entity_poly.entity_id
_entity_poly.type
_entity_poly.pdbx_seq_one_letter_code
_entity_poly.pdbx_strand_id
1 'polypeptide(L)'
;MACAMATTPYCYFQDDDWIIRHMRSMYANFLRFPNLIHTDTNADVYSLTNWKWCFFDDFVDLHACFSWVGTGAFASRDNVVRFLKMASITEMDPTEFAYGDMYFTTFMNQVPYQLENELMELPQENAFSAGEGRIRNKIYMHKALVRLYDHLSRKTGAFETKEISPSIYQRDVRSPCANDRCLFLTNKHSFPDVRAFRYRPYINISESERVHESYYDTRHFIRHPYSHAVDDKDWTAWKSQEVIRKDDYISLDLLFPMPFPLIFTLIVDHHRDYFSSLNMKIQISYNGIDWIQLSPLPKIEVRQLPRTGLDGRTHLLLCTFQIRETGIRFVKLTSTREWEFPYGIYDFSFRARIDRLDSGIDD
;
A
#
# COMPACT_ATOMS: atom_id res chain seq x y z
N MET A 1 -5.04 -10.52 22.95
CA MET A 1 -6.12 -11.05 23.82
C MET A 1 -7.32 -10.11 23.90
N ALA A 2 -7.15 -8.84 24.30
CA ALA A 2 -8.26 -7.88 24.42
C ALA A 2 -9.16 -7.81 23.17
N CYS A 3 -8.57 -7.78 21.98
CA CYS A 3 -9.32 -7.81 20.72
C CYS A 3 -10.27 -9.03 20.59
N ALA A 4 -9.82 -10.24 20.95
CA ALA A 4 -10.66 -11.44 20.87
C ALA A 4 -11.87 -11.38 21.83
N MET A 5 -11.75 -10.62 22.92
CA MET A 5 -12.81 -10.42 23.92
C MET A 5 -13.69 -9.21 23.61
N ALA A 6 -13.35 -8.41 22.58
CA ALA A 6 -14.08 -7.22 22.24
C ALA A 6 -15.45 -7.54 21.64
N THR A 7 -16.42 -6.67 21.90
CA THR A 7 -17.76 -6.72 21.29
C THR A 7 -17.75 -6.19 19.86
N THR A 8 -16.79 -5.33 19.51
CA THR A 8 -16.61 -4.81 18.15
C THR A 8 -16.05 -5.88 17.20
N PRO A 9 -16.40 -5.84 15.90
CA PRO A 9 -15.94 -6.83 14.94
C PRO A 9 -14.48 -6.64 14.53
N TYR A 10 -13.91 -5.44 14.76
CA TYR A 10 -12.59 -5.04 14.30
C TYR A 10 -11.79 -4.45 15.45
N CYS A 11 -10.47 -4.55 15.31
CA CYS A 11 -9.50 -4.07 16.27
C CYS A 11 -8.42 -3.26 15.56
N TYR A 12 -7.89 -2.30 16.29
CA TYR A 12 -6.75 -1.49 15.88
C TYR A 12 -5.57 -1.77 16.81
N PHE A 13 -4.39 -1.96 16.23
CA PHE A 13 -3.13 -2.17 16.93
C PHE A 13 -2.17 -1.04 16.58
N GLN A 14 -1.43 -0.57 17.58
CA GLN A 14 -0.38 0.42 17.43
C GLN A 14 0.51 0.35 18.67
N ASP A 15 1.81 0.49 18.47
CA ASP A 15 2.81 0.58 19.53
C ASP A 15 3.07 2.05 19.90
N ASP A 16 3.77 2.28 21.01
CA ASP A 16 4.12 3.60 21.54
C ASP A 16 5.30 4.29 20.81
N ASP A 17 5.76 3.71 19.70
CA ASP A 17 6.89 4.19 18.91
C ASP A 17 6.50 5.13 17.76
N TRP A 18 5.22 5.18 17.37
CA TRP A 18 4.79 5.85 16.12
C TRP A 18 3.52 6.69 16.30
N ILE A 19 3.46 7.83 15.59
CA ILE A 19 2.23 8.59 15.39
C ILE A 19 1.63 8.22 14.03
N ILE A 20 0.46 7.59 14.06
CA ILE A 20 -0.26 7.19 12.85
C ILE A 20 -1.26 8.26 12.44
N ARG A 21 -1.05 8.86 11.26
CA ARG A 21 -1.83 10.01 10.77
C ARG A 21 -2.96 9.64 9.81
N HIS A 22 -2.90 8.44 9.23
CA HIS A 22 -3.72 8.06 8.08
C HIS A 22 -4.80 7.01 8.39
N MET A 23 -5.32 7.05 9.64
CA MET A 23 -6.27 6.04 10.11
C MET A 23 -7.55 5.98 9.29
N ARG A 24 -8.06 7.11 8.76
CA ARG A 24 -9.31 7.10 7.98
C ARG A 24 -9.11 6.38 6.66
N SER A 25 -8.00 6.64 5.98
CA SER A 25 -7.65 6.02 4.71
C SER A 25 -7.37 4.53 4.89
N MET A 26 -6.61 4.15 5.91
CA MET A 26 -6.36 2.74 6.23
C MET A 26 -7.66 2.01 6.59
N TYR A 27 -8.53 2.61 7.40
CA TYR A 27 -9.81 2.02 7.77
C TYR A 27 -10.75 1.87 6.56
N ALA A 28 -10.81 2.88 5.68
CA ALA A 28 -11.61 2.82 4.46
C ALA A 28 -11.15 1.72 3.50
N ASN A 29 -9.84 1.46 3.41
CA ASN A 29 -9.30 0.32 2.66
C ASN A 29 -9.63 -1.01 3.36
N PHE A 30 -9.44 -1.08 4.68
CA PHE A 30 -9.76 -2.26 5.49
C PHE A 30 -11.21 -2.71 5.32
N LEU A 31 -12.17 -1.79 5.33
CA LEU A 31 -13.58 -2.11 5.15
C LEU A 31 -13.92 -2.73 3.79
N ARG A 32 -13.08 -2.54 2.75
CA ARG A 32 -13.25 -3.21 1.45
C ARG A 32 -12.82 -4.67 1.51
N PHE A 33 -11.83 -4.99 2.35
CA PHE A 33 -11.22 -6.32 2.46
C PHE A 33 -10.94 -6.70 3.92
N PRO A 34 -11.97 -6.80 4.78
CA PRO A 34 -11.79 -6.94 6.24
C PRO A 34 -11.22 -8.30 6.67
N ASN A 35 -11.15 -9.26 5.75
CA ASN A 35 -10.53 -10.56 5.98
C ASN A 35 -8.99 -10.49 5.95
N LEU A 36 -8.42 -9.46 5.30
CA LEU A 36 -6.99 -9.21 5.30
C LEU A 36 -6.63 -8.32 6.50
N ILE A 37 -5.42 -8.49 7.03
CA ILE A 37 -4.84 -7.52 7.96
C ILE A 37 -4.33 -6.34 7.13
N HIS A 38 -4.72 -5.12 7.50
CA HIS A 38 -4.22 -3.89 6.87
C HIS A 38 -3.24 -3.24 7.81
N THR A 39 -2.10 -2.80 7.28
CA THR A 39 -1.03 -2.16 8.07
C THR A 39 -0.53 -0.91 7.39
N ASP A 40 -0.02 0.04 8.16
CA ASP A 40 0.70 1.21 7.65
C ASP A 40 2.20 1.03 7.87
N THR A 41 3.04 1.53 6.97
CA THR A 41 4.49 1.57 7.19
C THR A 41 5.22 2.59 6.32
N ASN A 42 6.51 2.80 6.57
CA ASN A 42 7.37 3.65 5.76
C ASN A 42 8.04 2.90 4.59
N ALA A 43 8.59 3.62 3.62
CA ALA A 43 9.18 3.03 2.42
C ALA A 43 10.29 1.99 2.68
N ASP A 44 11.14 2.23 3.67
CA ASP A 44 12.21 1.31 4.07
C ASP A 44 11.62 -0.03 4.52
N VAL A 45 10.70 0.02 5.48
CA VAL A 45 10.02 -1.15 6.03
C VAL A 45 9.14 -1.82 4.99
N TYR A 46 8.43 -1.06 4.17
CA TYR A 46 7.60 -1.57 3.07
C TYR A 46 8.42 -2.43 2.12
N SER A 47 9.67 -2.04 1.84
CA SER A 47 10.60 -2.83 1.01
C SER A 47 11.06 -4.13 1.67
N LEU A 48 11.03 -4.23 3.00
CA LEU A 48 11.26 -5.49 3.70
C LEU A 48 10.02 -6.38 3.61
N THR A 49 8.85 -5.85 3.98
CA THR A 49 7.61 -6.61 4.20
C THR A 49 6.83 -6.97 2.94
N ASN A 50 7.07 -6.29 1.81
CA ASN A 50 6.45 -6.60 0.51
C ASN A 50 7.41 -7.26 -0.49
N TRP A 51 8.66 -7.50 -0.08
CA TRP A 51 9.66 -8.13 -0.94
C TRP A 51 10.49 -9.17 -0.18
N LYS A 52 11.36 -8.73 0.74
CA LYS A 52 12.36 -9.59 1.38
C LYS A 52 11.78 -10.59 2.39
N TRP A 53 10.65 -10.24 3.00
CA TRP A 53 9.98 -10.97 4.08
C TRP A 53 8.60 -11.48 3.66
N CYS A 54 8.51 -11.82 2.38
CA CYS A 54 7.44 -12.57 1.78
C CYS A 54 7.96 -13.95 1.41
N PHE A 55 7.21 -14.99 1.79
CA PHE A 55 7.66 -16.37 1.72
C PHE A 55 6.61 -17.22 1.02
N PHE A 56 7.00 -17.81 -0.11
CA PHE A 56 6.11 -18.58 -0.98
C PHE A 56 6.67 -19.97 -1.25
N ASP A 57 5.81 -20.99 -1.18
CA ASP A 57 6.10 -22.33 -1.69
C ASP A 57 4.77 -23.01 -2.10
N ASP A 58 4.48 -22.96 -3.40
CA ASP A 58 3.26 -23.52 -3.99
C ASP A 58 3.11 -25.03 -3.78
N PHE A 59 4.19 -25.76 -3.47
CA PHE A 59 4.09 -27.21 -3.21
C PHE A 59 3.41 -27.55 -1.88
N VAL A 60 3.37 -26.58 -0.97
CA VAL A 60 2.80 -26.74 0.37
C VAL A 60 1.76 -25.66 0.66
N ASP A 61 1.32 -24.91 -0.34
CA ASP A 61 0.37 -23.80 -0.20
C ASP A 61 0.82 -22.74 0.83
N LEU A 62 2.12 -22.40 0.83
CA LEU A 62 2.67 -21.31 1.65
C LEU A 62 2.64 -19.99 0.86
N HIS A 63 2.04 -18.95 1.46
CA HIS A 63 1.91 -17.59 0.89
C HIS A 63 1.79 -16.56 2.01
N ALA A 64 2.83 -16.47 2.84
CA ALA A 64 2.86 -15.63 4.03
C ALA A 64 3.86 -14.48 3.87
N CYS A 65 3.46 -13.27 4.28
CA CYS A 65 4.40 -12.17 4.48
C CYS A 65 4.31 -11.66 5.92
N PHE A 66 5.45 -11.24 6.44
CA PHE A 66 5.49 -10.55 7.72
C PHE A 66 5.14 -9.06 7.52
N SER A 67 4.38 -8.51 8.47
CA SER A 67 4.24 -7.07 8.65
C SER A 67 4.27 -6.75 10.13
N TRP A 68 4.92 -5.62 10.46
CA TRP A 68 4.77 -5.01 11.78
C TRP A 68 3.34 -4.51 11.94
N VAL A 69 2.76 -4.83 13.10
CA VAL A 69 1.42 -4.36 13.50
C VAL A 69 1.50 -3.12 14.39
N GLY A 70 2.68 -2.84 14.96
CA GLY A 70 2.95 -1.69 15.81
C GLY A 70 2.90 -0.34 15.09
N THR A 71 3.12 -0.33 13.78
CA THR A 71 3.06 0.87 12.94
C THR A 71 1.63 1.22 12.49
N GLY A 72 0.62 0.75 13.22
CA GLY A 72 -0.79 0.88 12.86
C GLY A 72 -1.27 -0.33 12.07
N ALA A 73 -2.27 -1.04 12.61
CA ALA A 73 -2.88 -2.17 11.93
C ALA A 73 -4.36 -2.33 12.26
N PHE A 74 -5.18 -2.52 11.23
CA PHE A 74 -6.56 -3.02 11.39
C PHE A 74 -6.61 -4.52 11.11
N ALA A 75 -7.26 -5.25 12.01
CA ALA A 75 -7.58 -6.66 11.82
C ALA A 75 -9.00 -6.96 12.31
N SER A 76 -9.64 -7.97 11.71
CA SER A 76 -10.88 -8.50 12.26
C SER A 76 -10.62 -9.23 13.57
N ARG A 77 -11.63 -9.24 14.44
CA ARG A 77 -11.64 -10.08 15.64
C ARG A 77 -11.41 -11.54 15.28
N ASP A 78 -11.96 -11.99 14.15
CA ASP A 78 -11.83 -13.37 13.66
C ASP A 78 -10.37 -13.72 13.31
N ASN A 79 -9.61 -12.79 12.71
CA ASN A 79 -8.17 -12.98 12.48
C ASN A 79 -7.40 -13.18 13.79
N VAL A 80 -7.77 -12.43 14.84
CA VAL A 80 -7.13 -12.54 16.16
C VAL A 80 -7.53 -13.84 16.87
N VAL A 81 -8.81 -14.23 16.81
CA VAL A 81 -9.27 -15.52 17.37
C VAL A 81 -8.58 -16.68 16.65
N ARG A 82 -8.46 -16.61 15.33
CA ARG A 82 -7.70 -17.58 14.54
C ARG A 82 -6.26 -17.66 15.00
N PHE A 83 -5.57 -16.52 15.17
CA PHE A 83 -4.20 -16.50 15.68
C PHE A 83 -4.07 -17.18 17.04
N LEU A 84 -4.96 -16.89 17.99
CA LEU A 84 -4.93 -17.50 19.33
C LEU A 84 -5.18 -19.02 19.25
N LYS A 85 -6.07 -19.47 18.35
CA LYS A 85 -6.27 -20.90 18.08
C LYS A 85 -5.00 -21.53 17.52
N MET A 86 -4.32 -20.87 16.58
CA MET A 86 -3.05 -21.35 16.04
C MET A 86 -1.97 -21.42 17.12
N ALA A 87 -1.87 -20.40 17.97
CA ALA A 87 -0.96 -20.40 19.11
C ALA A 87 -1.11 -21.65 20.00
N SER A 88 -2.36 -22.04 20.26
CA SER A 88 -2.66 -23.24 21.02
C SER A 88 -2.35 -24.53 20.25
N ILE A 89 -2.76 -24.63 18.97
CA ILE A 89 -2.56 -25.86 18.17
C ILE A 89 -1.09 -26.14 17.90
N THR A 90 -0.29 -25.09 17.72
CA THR A 90 1.14 -25.22 17.46
C THR A 90 1.97 -25.22 18.74
N GLU A 91 1.33 -25.33 19.91
CA GLU A 91 1.96 -25.41 21.23
C GLU A 91 2.99 -24.30 21.46
N MET A 92 2.64 -23.04 21.14
CA MET A 92 3.54 -21.91 21.40
C MET A 92 3.83 -21.78 22.90
N ASP A 93 5.12 -21.78 23.25
CA ASP A 93 5.53 -21.62 24.64
C ASP A 93 5.26 -20.17 25.13
N PRO A 94 5.26 -19.92 26.46
CA PRO A 94 4.96 -18.59 26.99
C PRO A 94 5.88 -17.47 26.49
N THR A 95 7.15 -17.79 26.17
CA THR A 95 8.11 -16.82 25.62
C THR A 95 7.75 -16.49 24.18
N GLU A 96 7.46 -17.51 23.36
CA GLU A 96 7.02 -17.30 21.98
C GLU A 96 5.69 -16.54 21.91
N PHE A 97 4.76 -16.84 22.82
CA PHE A 97 3.51 -16.11 22.93
C PHE A 97 3.71 -14.64 23.32
N ALA A 98 4.72 -14.32 24.14
CA ALA A 98 5.09 -12.95 24.47
C ALA A 98 5.63 -12.17 23.26
N TYR A 99 6.20 -12.87 22.26
CA TYR A 99 6.62 -12.32 20.96
C TYR A 99 5.59 -12.59 19.86
N GLY A 100 4.30 -12.64 20.21
CA GLY A 100 3.23 -13.00 19.29
C GLY A 100 3.07 -12.06 18.09
N ASP A 101 3.57 -10.82 18.17
CA ASP A 101 3.65 -9.86 17.07
C ASP A 101 4.51 -10.39 15.90
N MET A 102 5.58 -11.13 16.19
CA MET A 102 6.44 -11.79 15.20
C MET A 102 5.77 -12.98 14.49
N TYR A 103 4.70 -13.51 15.08
CA TYR A 103 3.95 -14.65 14.55
C TYR A 103 2.67 -14.23 13.85
N PHE A 104 2.01 -13.16 14.31
CA PHE A 104 0.60 -12.89 14.01
C PHE A 104 0.29 -12.85 12.52
N THR A 105 1.00 -12.02 11.75
CA THR A 105 0.78 -11.85 10.31
C THR A 105 1.21 -13.07 9.52
N THR A 106 2.38 -13.64 9.86
CA THR A 106 2.89 -14.88 9.28
C THR A 106 1.89 -16.04 9.43
N PHE A 107 1.30 -16.21 10.62
CA PHE A 107 0.38 -17.30 10.93
C PHE A 107 -0.97 -17.20 10.24
N MET A 108 -1.31 -16.06 9.65
CA MET A 108 -2.51 -15.99 8.81
C MET A 108 -2.32 -16.80 7.52
N ASN A 109 -1.07 -17.09 7.13
CA ASN A 109 -0.71 -17.57 5.80
C ASN A 109 -1.41 -16.73 4.72
N GLN A 110 -1.26 -15.42 4.82
CA GLN A 110 -1.79 -14.43 3.88
C GLN A 110 -0.79 -13.29 3.80
N VAL A 111 -0.78 -12.57 2.68
CA VAL A 111 -0.05 -11.31 2.57
C VAL A 111 -0.88 -10.19 3.20
N PRO A 112 -0.40 -9.44 4.21
CA PRO A 112 -1.08 -8.25 4.72
C PRO A 112 -1.29 -7.19 3.63
N TYR A 113 -2.40 -6.45 3.65
CA TYR A 113 -2.64 -5.33 2.73
C TYR A 113 -2.01 -4.06 3.33
N GLN A 114 -0.73 -3.86 3.03
CA GLN A 114 0.04 -2.77 3.61
C GLN A 114 -0.05 -1.49 2.76
N LEU A 115 -0.19 -0.35 3.40
CA LEU A 115 -0.07 0.98 2.81
C LEU A 115 1.28 1.58 3.19
N GLU A 116 1.95 2.19 2.22
CA GLU A 116 3.20 2.93 2.43
C GLU A 116 2.92 4.42 2.63
N ASN A 117 3.54 5.04 3.62
CA ASN A 117 3.42 6.47 3.93
C ASN A 117 4.60 7.00 4.78
N GLU A 118 4.57 8.30 5.07
CA GLU A 118 5.47 8.89 6.07
C GLU A 118 5.02 8.53 7.49
N LEU A 119 5.81 7.72 8.18
CA LEU A 119 5.65 7.49 9.62
C LEU A 119 6.39 8.54 10.42
N MET A 120 5.75 9.03 11.48
CA MET A 120 6.38 9.92 12.46
C MET A 120 6.81 9.12 13.68
N GLU A 121 8.12 8.97 13.84
CA GLU A 121 8.74 8.27 14.97
C GLU A 121 8.66 9.12 16.25
N LEU A 122 8.29 8.48 17.35
CA LEU A 122 8.35 9.04 18.71
C LEU A 122 9.74 8.79 19.30
N PRO A 123 10.21 9.61 20.28
CA PRO A 123 11.53 9.44 20.88
C PRO A 123 11.81 8.01 21.36
N GLN A 124 12.88 7.41 20.83
CA GLN A 124 13.20 5.97 20.94
C GLN A 124 14.23 5.63 22.03
N GLU A 125 14.29 6.38 23.14
CA GLU A 125 15.36 6.23 24.15
C GLU A 125 15.44 4.81 24.75
N ASN A 126 14.37 4.01 24.68
CA ASN A 126 14.32 2.60 25.13
C ASN A 126 13.60 1.66 24.13
N ALA A 127 13.72 1.92 22.83
CA ALA A 127 13.01 1.17 21.79
C ALA A 127 13.25 -0.35 21.87
N PHE A 128 12.17 -1.11 22.06
CA PHE A 128 12.23 -2.57 22.23
C PHE A 128 12.77 -3.29 20.98
N SER A 129 12.60 -2.68 19.81
CA SER A 129 12.96 -3.23 18.50
C SER A 129 14.28 -2.68 17.93
N ALA A 130 15.06 -1.91 18.69
CA ALA A 130 16.36 -1.40 18.27
C ALA A 130 17.52 -2.36 18.60
N GLY A 131 18.64 -2.23 17.87
CA GLY A 131 19.88 -2.99 18.14
C GLY A 131 19.68 -4.52 18.15
N GLU A 132 19.97 -5.15 19.28
CA GLU A 132 19.78 -6.59 19.51
C GLU A 132 18.31 -7.04 19.34
N GLY A 133 17.35 -6.14 19.56
CA GLY A 133 15.93 -6.38 19.33
C GLY A 133 15.62 -6.78 17.89
N ARG A 134 16.35 -6.23 16.90
CA ARG A 134 16.17 -6.61 15.48
C ARG A 134 16.57 -8.06 15.21
N ILE A 135 17.67 -8.51 15.80
CA ILE A 135 18.15 -9.89 15.64
C ILE A 135 17.15 -10.85 16.29
N ARG A 136 16.70 -10.52 17.50
CA ARG A 136 15.67 -11.28 18.21
C ARG A 136 14.37 -11.40 17.40
N ASN A 137 13.88 -10.29 16.85
CA ASN A 137 12.66 -10.28 16.03
C ASN A 137 12.79 -11.21 14.82
N LYS A 138 13.92 -11.16 14.11
CA LYS A 138 14.21 -12.08 12.99
C LYS A 138 14.22 -13.55 13.42
N ILE A 139 14.73 -13.87 14.61
CA ILE A 139 14.72 -15.24 15.14
C ILE A 139 13.28 -15.74 15.34
N TYR A 140 12.41 -14.94 15.97
CA TYR A 140 11.01 -15.32 16.19
C TYR A 140 10.20 -15.36 14.90
N MET A 141 10.45 -14.45 13.95
CA MET A 141 9.87 -14.53 12.60
C MET A 141 10.25 -15.83 11.90
N HIS A 142 11.52 -16.24 11.98
CA HIS A 142 11.97 -17.49 11.38
C HIS A 142 11.30 -18.72 12.02
N LYS A 143 11.19 -18.74 13.36
CA LYS A 143 10.46 -19.79 14.08
C LYS A 143 8.99 -19.88 13.64
N ALA A 144 8.32 -18.74 13.47
CA ALA A 144 6.96 -18.68 12.96
C ALA A 144 6.85 -19.34 11.57
N LEU A 145 7.76 -19.01 10.66
CA LEU A 145 7.77 -19.55 9.30
C LEU A 145 8.05 -21.06 9.26
N VAL A 146 9.05 -21.54 10.01
CA VAL A 146 9.38 -22.97 10.06
C VAL A 146 8.19 -23.78 10.57
N ARG A 147 7.51 -23.28 11.60
CA ARG A 147 6.32 -23.92 12.17
C ARG A 147 5.13 -23.91 11.21
N LEU A 148 4.85 -22.78 10.56
CA LEU A 148 3.84 -22.69 9.51
C LEU A 148 4.12 -23.71 8.38
N TYR A 149 5.35 -23.71 7.87
CA TYR A 149 5.80 -24.60 6.80
C TYR A 149 5.65 -26.08 7.18
N ASP A 150 6.02 -26.48 8.40
CA ASP A 150 5.90 -27.86 8.87
C ASP A 150 4.43 -28.33 8.92
N HIS A 151 3.53 -27.50 9.45
CA HIS A 151 2.10 -27.80 9.52
C HIS A 151 1.43 -27.89 8.14
N LEU A 152 1.84 -27.02 7.21
CA LEU A 152 1.41 -27.03 5.81
C LEU A 152 1.92 -28.28 5.08
N SER A 153 3.21 -28.59 5.22
CA SER A 153 3.85 -29.77 4.63
C SER A 153 3.20 -31.08 5.09
N ARG A 154 2.84 -31.18 6.37
CA ARG A 154 2.14 -32.34 6.95
C ARG A 154 0.64 -32.34 6.71
N LYS A 155 0.09 -31.28 6.07
CA LYS A 155 -1.35 -31.13 5.79
C LYS A 155 -2.23 -31.31 7.01
N THR A 156 -1.81 -30.72 8.14
CA THR A 156 -2.54 -30.83 9.42
C THR A 156 -3.93 -30.19 9.41
N GLY A 157 -4.24 -29.37 8.40
CA GLY A 157 -5.50 -28.61 8.30
C GLY A 157 -5.59 -27.44 9.28
N ALA A 158 -4.48 -27.08 9.93
CA ALA A 158 -4.46 -26.02 10.93
C ALA A 158 -4.47 -24.61 10.30
N PHE A 159 -3.76 -24.44 9.18
CA PHE A 159 -3.62 -23.15 8.48
C PHE A 159 -4.46 -23.10 7.21
N GLU A 160 -4.84 -21.89 6.78
CA GLU A 160 -5.48 -21.64 5.50
C GLU A 160 -4.51 -21.97 4.36
N THR A 161 -4.97 -22.68 3.33
CA THR A 161 -4.16 -23.04 2.15
C THR A 161 -4.55 -22.27 0.90
N LYS A 162 -5.55 -21.38 0.99
CA LYS A 162 -5.98 -20.57 -0.14
C LYS A 162 -5.67 -19.10 0.10
N GLU A 163 -5.11 -18.44 -0.90
CA GLU A 163 -4.96 -16.99 -0.89
C GLU A 163 -6.33 -16.30 -0.93
N ILE A 164 -6.50 -15.33 -0.06
CA ILE A 164 -7.68 -14.46 -0.01
C ILE A 164 -7.53 -13.39 -1.09
N SER A 165 -8.59 -13.21 -1.87
CA SER A 165 -8.68 -12.12 -2.85
C SER A 165 -8.92 -10.77 -2.14
N PRO A 166 -8.25 -9.68 -2.56
CA PRO A 166 -7.25 -9.62 -3.61
C PRO A 166 -5.89 -10.17 -3.16
N SER A 167 -5.27 -11.00 -4.01
CA SER A 167 -3.87 -11.41 -3.85
C SER A 167 -2.92 -10.21 -3.96
N ILE A 168 -1.66 -10.37 -3.57
CA ILE A 168 -0.66 -9.30 -3.58
C ILE A 168 -0.58 -8.56 -4.93
N TYR A 169 -0.74 -9.26 -6.05
CA TYR A 169 -0.65 -8.66 -7.39
C TYR A 169 -1.95 -8.04 -7.91
N GLN A 170 -3.08 -8.32 -7.25
CA GLN A 170 -4.38 -7.72 -7.55
C GLN A 170 -4.66 -6.46 -6.74
N ARG A 171 -3.82 -6.17 -5.72
CA ARG A 171 -3.92 -4.99 -4.88
C ARG A 171 -3.35 -3.78 -5.62
N ASP A 172 -4.09 -2.69 -5.58
CA ASP A 172 -3.73 -1.46 -6.26
C ASP A 172 -3.64 -0.25 -5.34
N VAL A 173 -4.16 -0.33 -4.11
CA VAL A 173 -4.03 0.74 -3.11
C VAL A 173 -2.62 0.75 -2.54
N ARG A 174 -1.93 1.90 -2.61
CA ARG A 174 -0.51 2.00 -2.25
C ARG A 174 -0.22 2.91 -1.08
N SER A 175 -0.79 4.11 -1.08
CA SER A 175 -0.51 5.12 -0.06
C SER A 175 -1.77 5.90 0.29
N PRO A 176 -1.99 6.28 1.55
CA PRO A 176 -2.89 7.38 1.88
C PRO A 176 -2.34 8.72 1.37
N CYS A 177 -3.24 9.67 1.17
CA CYS A 177 -2.89 11.06 0.91
C CYS A 177 -2.50 11.79 2.20
N ALA A 178 -1.64 12.81 2.11
CA ALA A 178 -1.11 13.57 3.25
C ALA A 178 -2.18 14.05 4.24
N ASN A 179 -3.35 14.44 3.73
CA ASN A 179 -4.47 14.96 4.51
C ASN A 179 -5.46 13.90 5.01
N ASP A 180 -5.18 12.62 4.79
CA ASP A 180 -6.03 11.47 5.15
C ASP A 180 -7.44 11.52 4.54
N ARG A 181 -7.56 12.09 3.32
CA ARG A 181 -8.82 12.22 2.56
C ARG A 181 -8.89 11.42 1.27
N CYS A 182 -7.81 10.73 0.91
CA CYS A 182 -7.81 9.81 -0.21
C CYS A 182 -6.78 8.72 -0.05
N LEU A 183 -6.89 7.70 -0.90
CA LEU A 183 -5.82 6.75 -1.17
C LEU A 183 -5.34 6.94 -2.62
N PHE A 184 -4.03 6.82 -2.83
CA PHE A 184 -3.39 6.68 -4.11
C PHE A 184 -3.40 5.21 -4.55
N LEU A 185 -3.79 4.98 -5.81
CA LEU A 185 -3.91 3.66 -6.40
C LEU A 185 -3.11 3.58 -7.69
N THR A 186 -2.41 2.46 -7.89
CA THR A 186 -1.78 2.11 -9.17
C THR A 186 -1.58 0.59 -9.26
N ASN A 187 -1.73 0.05 -10.47
CA ASN A 187 -1.37 -1.33 -10.77
C ASN A 187 0.15 -1.56 -10.91
N LYS A 188 0.97 -0.49 -10.88
CA LYS A 188 2.43 -0.62 -10.89
C LYS A 188 2.95 -1.12 -9.54
N HIS A 189 3.59 -2.28 -9.55
CA HIS A 189 4.31 -2.83 -8.41
C HIS A 189 5.75 -2.33 -8.39
N SER A 190 6.25 -1.97 -7.20
CA SER A 190 7.62 -1.48 -7.01
C SER A 190 8.67 -2.59 -6.88
N PHE A 191 8.24 -3.83 -6.73
CA PHE A 191 9.10 -5.00 -6.54
C PHE A 191 8.75 -6.10 -7.55
N PRO A 192 9.70 -6.99 -7.87
CA PRO A 192 9.43 -8.14 -8.72
C PRO A 192 8.42 -9.13 -8.09
N ASP A 193 8.14 -10.22 -8.82
CA ASP A 193 7.31 -11.29 -8.27
C ASP A 193 8.02 -12.04 -7.14
N VAL A 194 7.46 -12.03 -5.92
CA VAL A 194 8.03 -12.71 -4.74
C VAL A 194 8.02 -14.22 -4.92
N ARG A 195 7.13 -14.76 -5.78
CA ARG A 195 7.09 -16.18 -6.13
C ARG A 195 8.29 -16.63 -6.95
N ALA A 196 9.11 -15.70 -7.45
CA ALA A 196 10.41 -16.05 -8.03
C ALA A 196 11.34 -16.71 -6.99
N PHE A 197 11.10 -16.49 -5.70
CA PHE A 197 11.85 -17.06 -4.60
C PHE A 197 11.03 -18.11 -3.88
N ARG A 198 11.44 -19.38 -4.05
CA ARG A 198 10.87 -20.48 -3.27
C ARG A 198 11.45 -20.47 -1.86
N TYR A 199 10.57 -20.46 -0.86
CA TYR A 199 10.94 -20.59 0.54
C TYR A 199 11.64 -21.91 0.83
N ARG A 200 12.66 -21.87 1.69
CA ARG A 200 13.38 -23.03 2.20
C ARG A 200 13.54 -22.91 3.71
N PRO A 201 13.10 -23.89 4.51
CA PRO A 201 13.09 -23.77 5.97
C PRO A 201 14.48 -23.66 6.61
N TYR A 202 15.54 -24.06 5.91
CA TYR A 202 16.93 -23.90 6.37
C TYR A 202 17.53 -22.52 6.08
N ILE A 203 16.81 -21.64 5.36
CA ILE A 203 17.21 -20.25 5.09
C ILE A 203 16.58 -19.35 6.16
N ASN A 204 17.42 -18.69 6.95
CA ASN A 204 16.96 -17.72 7.94
C ASN A 204 16.59 -16.36 7.29
N ILE A 205 15.97 -15.46 8.06
CA ILE A 205 15.50 -14.16 7.56
C ILE A 205 16.62 -13.31 6.96
N SER A 206 17.79 -13.25 7.63
CA SER A 206 18.93 -12.46 7.15
C SER A 206 19.49 -12.98 5.83
N GLU A 207 19.52 -14.29 5.64
CA GLU A 207 19.94 -14.89 4.38
C GLU A 207 18.89 -14.67 3.27
N SER A 208 17.59 -14.71 3.61
CA SER A 208 16.52 -14.32 2.69
C SER A 208 16.70 -12.88 2.20
N GLU A 209 16.96 -11.92 3.11
CA GLU A 209 17.24 -10.53 2.76
C GLU A 209 18.43 -10.42 1.79
N ARG A 210 19.55 -11.09 2.09
CA ARG A 210 20.76 -11.07 1.27
C ARG A 210 20.50 -11.56 -0.16
N VAL A 211 19.73 -12.64 -0.29
CA VAL A 211 19.35 -13.21 -1.60
C VAL A 211 18.48 -12.22 -2.38
N HIS A 212 17.46 -11.64 -1.75
CA HIS A 212 16.58 -10.67 -2.41
C HIS A 212 17.32 -9.38 -2.81
N GLU A 213 18.22 -8.87 -1.96
CA GLU A 213 19.05 -7.70 -2.25
C GLU A 213 20.01 -7.92 -3.41
N SER A 214 20.52 -9.16 -3.58
CA SER A 214 21.38 -9.50 -4.72
C SER A 214 20.62 -9.53 -6.04
N TYR A 215 19.30 -9.72 -6.01
CA TYR A 215 18.44 -9.79 -7.18
C TYR A 215 17.85 -8.44 -7.56
N TYR A 216 17.44 -7.63 -6.57
CA TYR A 216 16.76 -6.37 -6.82
C TYR A 216 17.15 -5.27 -5.82
N ASP A 217 17.51 -4.10 -6.35
CA ASP A 217 17.88 -2.93 -5.56
C ASP A 217 16.66 -2.11 -5.16
N THR A 218 16.31 -2.14 -3.88
CA THR A 218 15.15 -1.41 -3.34
C THR A 218 15.40 0.09 -3.14
N ARG A 219 16.64 0.58 -3.32
CA ARG A 219 16.99 2.00 -3.07
C ARG A 219 16.23 2.97 -3.97
N HIS A 220 15.89 2.57 -5.19
CA HIS A 220 15.08 3.40 -6.08
C HIS A 220 13.69 3.66 -5.47
N PHE A 221 13.02 2.60 -5.02
CA PHE A 221 11.72 2.72 -4.35
C PHE A 221 11.81 3.54 -3.06
N ILE A 222 12.82 3.29 -2.21
CA ILE A 222 12.99 4.03 -0.96
C ILE A 222 13.14 5.55 -1.19
N ARG A 223 13.78 5.96 -2.30
CA ARG A 223 13.94 7.38 -2.67
C ARG A 223 12.72 7.99 -3.34
N HIS A 224 11.92 7.17 -4.02
CA HIS A 224 10.76 7.59 -4.80
C HIS A 224 9.53 6.72 -4.50
N PRO A 225 9.10 6.62 -3.22
CA PRO A 225 8.01 5.74 -2.81
C PRO A 225 6.65 6.23 -3.29
N TYR A 226 5.61 5.44 -3.07
CA TYR A 226 4.26 5.74 -3.56
C TYR A 226 3.66 6.99 -2.91
N SER A 227 3.96 7.20 -1.63
CA SER A 227 3.49 8.33 -0.83
C SER A 227 3.87 9.68 -1.40
N HIS A 228 5.01 9.78 -2.07
CA HIS A 228 5.43 10.99 -2.77
C HIS A 228 4.51 11.40 -3.94
N ALA A 229 3.58 10.56 -4.38
CA ALA A 229 2.57 10.98 -5.35
C ALA A 229 1.47 11.84 -4.72
N VAL A 230 1.34 11.85 -3.39
CA VAL A 230 0.20 12.40 -2.66
C VAL A 230 0.59 12.99 -1.29
N ASP A 231 1.82 13.46 -1.16
CA ASP A 231 2.40 13.99 0.09
C ASP A 231 2.26 15.52 0.25
N ASP A 232 1.63 16.21 -0.71
CA ASP A 232 1.46 17.68 -0.76
C ASP A 232 2.81 18.43 -0.89
N LYS A 233 3.85 17.78 -1.43
CA LYS A 233 5.19 18.36 -1.63
C LYS A 233 5.59 18.33 -3.11
N ASP A 234 5.55 19.48 -3.77
CA ASP A 234 5.92 19.64 -5.19
C ASP A 234 7.42 19.38 -5.55
N TRP A 235 8.22 18.85 -4.63
CA TRP A 235 9.65 18.56 -4.83
C TRP A 235 10.02 17.08 -4.61
N THR A 236 9.11 16.29 -4.06
CA THR A 236 9.20 14.82 -4.00
C THR A 236 8.40 14.25 -5.18
N ALA A 237 8.69 13.00 -5.53
CA ALA A 237 7.92 12.31 -6.56
C ALA A 237 7.96 10.80 -6.33
N TRP A 238 6.83 10.14 -6.59
CA TRP A 238 6.79 8.72 -6.86
C TRP A 238 7.32 8.47 -8.26
N LYS A 239 8.24 7.51 -8.39
CA LYS A 239 8.73 7.05 -9.70
C LYS A 239 8.52 5.55 -9.83
N SER A 240 7.78 5.13 -10.88
CA SER A 240 7.74 3.71 -11.22
C SER A 240 9.10 3.29 -11.79
N GLN A 241 9.50 2.05 -11.53
CA GLN A 241 10.75 1.52 -12.07
C GLN A 241 10.59 1.01 -13.50
N GLU A 242 9.42 0.45 -13.81
CA GLU A 242 9.05 0.05 -15.16
C GLU A 242 8.40 1.19 -15.93
N VAL A 243 8.56 1.15 -17.26
CA VAL A 243 7.87 2.03 -18.20
C VAL A 243 6.36 1.82 -18.17
N ILE A 244 5.59 2.83 -18.58
CA ILE A 244 4.12 2.76 -18.62
C ILE A 244 3.70 1.84 -19.77
N ARG A 245 3.02 0.75 -19.46
CA ARG A 245 2.42 -0.16 -20.43
C ARG A 245 0.98 0.25 -20.72
N LYS A 246 0.44 -0.31 -21.80
CA LYS A 246 -0.99 -0.22 -22.07
C LYS A 246 -1.79 -0.75 -20.88
N ASP A 247 -2.88 -0.07 -20.55
CA ASP A 247 -3.80 -0.37 -19.46
C ASP A 247 -3.24 -0.15 -18.03
N ASP A 248 -2.00 0.35 -17.91
CA ASP A 248 -1.50 0.87 -16.63
C ASP A 248 -2.25 2.13 -16.21
N TYR A 249 -2.40 2.32 -14.90
CA TYR A 249 -3.14 3.45 -14.36
C TYR A 249 -2.56 4.04 -13.08
N ILE A 250 -2.95 5.29 -12.87
CA ILE A 250 -2.93 5.98 -11.57
C ILE A 250 -4.37 6.37 -11.22
N SER A 251 -4.71 6.38 -9.94
CA SER A 251 -6.08 6.56 -9.48
C SER A 251 -6.11 7.12 -8.06
N LEU A 252 -7.25 7.74 -7.70
CA LEU A 252 -7.56 8.14 -6.33
C LEU A 252 -8.85 7.45 -5.86
N ASP A 253 -8.86 6.92 -4.64
CA ASP A 253 -10.06 6.58 -3.86
C ASP A 253 -10.30 7.75 -2.91
N LEU A 254 -11.43 8.43 -3.06
CA LEU A 254 -11.84 9.60 -2.30
C LEU A 254 -12.43 9.23 -0.92
N LEU A 255 -12.29 7.96 -0.53
CA LEU A 255 -12.79 7.29 0.69
C LEU A 255 -14.31 7.15 0.74
N PHE A 256 -15.03 8.18 0.27
CA PHE A 256 -16.49 8.25 0.25
C PHE A 256 -17.00 8.84 -1.07
N PRO A 257 -18.25 8.53 -1.47
CA PRO A 257 -18.94 9.21 -2.55
C PRO A 257 -18.97 10.74 -2.35
N MET A 258 -18.51 11.48 -3.35
CA MET A 258 -18.38 12.95 -3.25
C MET A 258 -19.65 13.65 -3.73
N PRO A 259 -20.32 14.47 -2.90
CA PRO A 259 -21.62 15.05 -3.25
C PRO A 259 -21.54 16.26 -4.20
N PHE A 260 -20.33 16.67 -4.59
CA PHE A 260 -20.08 17.86 -5.41
C PHE A 260 -19.05 17.58 -6.51
N PRO A 261 -19.06 18.36 -7.60
CA PRO A 261 -18.03 18.33 -8.63
C PRO A 261 -16.63 18.57 -8.06
N LEU A 262 -15.64 17.90 -8.65
CA LEU A 262 -14.25 17.98 -8.24
C LEU A 262 -13.35 18.49 -9.36
N ILE A 263 -12.34 19.25 -8.94
CA ILE A 263 -11.20 19.62 -9.77
C ILE A 263 -10.01 18.77 -9.30
N PHE A 264 -9.42 18.04 -10.23
CA PHE A 264 -8.22 17.25 -10.01
C PHE A 264 -7.00 17.97 -10.54
N THR A 265 -5.92 17.89 -9.79
CA THR A 265 -4.62 18.46 -10.12
C THR A 265 -3.60 17.34 -10.14
N LEU A 266 -2.76 17.33 -11.16
CA LEU A 266 -1.71 16.33 -11.34
C LEU A 266 -0.42 17.03 -11.76
N ILE A 267 0.65 16.88 -10.99
CA ILE A 267 2.00 17.38 -11.31
C ILE A 267 2.86 16.19 -11.70
N VAL A 268 3.39 16.19 -12.92
CA VAL A 268 4.11 15.02 -13.47
C VAL A 268 5.33 15.37 -14.31
N ASP A 269 6.25 14.41 -14.36
CA ASP A 269 7.42 14.37 -15.24
C ASP A 269 7.11 13.48 -16.47
N HIS A 270 6.31 14.01 -17.40
CA HIS A 270 5.76 13.29 -18.55
C HIS A 270 5.82 14.15 -19.83
N HIS A 271 5.76 13.51 -21.00
CA HIS A 271 5.51 14.21 -22.25
C HIS A 271 4.06 14.69 -22.36
N ARG A 272 3.84 15.88 -22.94
CA ARG A 272 2.50 16.50 -23.05
C ARG A 272 1.51 15.64 -23.85
N ASP A 273 1.97 14.83 -24.79
CA ASP A 273 1.13 13.96 -25.61
C ASP A 273 0.48 12.82 -24.81
N TYR A 274 1.00 12.48 -23.62
CA TYR A 274 0.37 11.55 -22.69
C TYR A 274 -1.07 11.94 -22.37
N PHE A 275 -1.33 13.25 -22.20
CA PHE A 275 -2.64 13.80 -21.81
C PHE A 275 -3.59 14.05 -22.98
N SER A 276 -3.27 13.58 -24.17
CA SER A 276 -4.21 13.65 -25.30
C SER A 276 -5.35 12.65 -25.13
N SER A 277 -6.53 12.98 -25.67
CA SER A 277 -7.73 12.14 -25.57
C SER A 277 -7.61 10.76 -26.24
N LEU A 278 -6.60 10.58 -27.10
CA LEU A 278 -6.31 9.31 -27.75
C LEU A 278 -5.43 8.39 -26.87
N ASN A 279 -4.65 8.99 -25.97
CA ASN A 279 -3.59 8.32 -25.23
C ASN A 279 -3.96 7.99 -23.78
N MET A 280 -5.06 8.55 -23.27
CA MET A 280 -5.50 8.37 -21.89
C MET A 280 -7.02 8.29 -21.79
N LYS A 281 -7.50 7.40 -20.91
CA LYS A 281 -8.91 7.33 -20.50
C LYS A 281 -9.04 7.88 -19.09
N ILE A 282 -10.11 8.66 -18.86
CA ILE A 282 -10.55 9.02 -17.51
C ILE A 282 -11.78 8.17 -17.21
N GLN A 283 -11.70 7.37 -16.14
CA GLN A 283 -12.76 6.50 -15.68
C GLN A 283 -13.14 6.89 -14.25
N ILE A 284 -14.43 6.78 -13.93
CA ILE A 284 -14.95 6.99 -12.58
C ILE A 284 -15.60 5.71 -12.07
N SER A 285 -15.66 5.56 -10.75
CA SER A 285 -16.44 4.50 -10.11
C SER A 285 -17.08 4.99 -8.82
N TYR A 286 -18.27 4.43 -8.54
CA TYR A 286 -19.02 4.67 -7.32
C TYR A 286 -18.66 3.65 -6.22
N ASN A 287 -18.18 2.46 -6.62
CA ASN A 287 -17.97 1.31 -5.72
C ASN A 287 -16.58 0.66 -5.85
N GLY A 288 -15.78 1.06 -6.86
CA GLY A 288 -14.46 0.51 -7.13
C GLY A 288 -14.48 -0.79 -7.94
N ILE A 289 -15.67 -1.27 -8.34
CA ILE A 289 -15.90 -2.50 -9.10
C ILE A 289 -16.32 -2.13 -10.52
N ASP A 290 -17.36 -1.32 -10.65
CA ASP A 290 -17.93 -0.90 -11.93
C ASP A 290 -17.29 0.41 -12.37
N TRP A 291 -16.62 0.38 -13.51
CA TRP A 291 -15.88 1.54 -14.04
C TRP A 291 -16.57 2.11 -15.27
N ILE A 292 -16.85 3.41 -15.23
CA ILE A 292 -17.50 4.15 -16.32
C ILE A 292 -16.45 5.04 -16.96
N GLN A 293 -16.22 4.88 -18.26
CA GLN A 293 -15.38 5.81 -19.02
C GLN A 293 -16.16 7.09 -19.30
N LEU A 294 -15.58 8.24 -18.92
CA LEU A 294 -16.19 9.53 -19.22
C LEU A 294 -16.11 9.82 -20.73
N SER A 295 -17.25 10.16 -21.32
CA SER A 295 -17.39 10.51 -22.74
C SER A 295 -18.39 11.67 -22.90
N PRO A 296 -18.00 12.82 -23.47
CA PRO A 296 -16.64 13.14 -23.93
C PRO A 296 -15.65 13.20 -22.76
N LEU A 297 -14.36 12.98 -23.06
CA LEU A 297 -13.30 13.11 -22.06
C LEU A 297 -13.27 14.54 -21.48
N PRO A 298 -13.14 14.71 -20.15
CA PRO A 298 -12.91 16.01 -19.55
C PRO A 298 -11.75 16.73 -20.22
N LYS A 299 -11.92 18.03 -20.49
CA LYS A 299 -10.83 18.86 -21.00
C LYS A 299 -9.73 18.94 -19.94
N ILE A 300 -8.52 18.55 -20.33
CA ILE A 300 -7.33 18.63 -19.47
C ILE A 300 -6.55 19.88 -19.86
N GLU A 301 -6.40 20.79 -18.91
CA GLU A 301 -5.56 21.97 -19.05
C GLU A 301 -4.13 21.61 -18.63
N VAL A 302 -3.21 21.62 -19.60
CA VAL A 302 -1.81 21.25 -19.37
C VAL A 302 -0.93 22.50 -19.43
N ARG A 303 -0.25 22.84 -18.33
CA ARG A 303 0.70 23.95 -18.24
C ARG A 303 2.09 23.42 -17.92
N GLN A 304 3.09 23.83 -18.69
CA GLN A 304 4.49 23.55 -18.36
C GLN A 304 4.93 24.41 -17.17
N LEU A 305 5.55 23.79 -16.17
CA LEU A 305 6.13 24.47 -15.02
C LEU A 305 7.61 24.82 -15.31
N PRO A 306 8.14 25.89 -14.68
CA PRO A 306 9.54 26.27 -14.83
C PRO A 306 10.51 25.27 -14.19
N ARG A 307 10.02 24.41 -13.30
CA ARG A 307 10.80 23.36 -12.64
C ARG A 307 11.07 22.20 -13.60
N THR A 308 12.27 21.64 -13.52
CA THR A 308 12.63 20.42 -14.23
C THR A 308 12.22 19.19 -13.42
N GLY A 309 11.97 18.08 -14.12
CA GLY A 309 11.84 16.76 -13.54
C GLY A 309 13.13 16.32 -12.82
N LEU A 310 13.03 15.19 -12.13
CA LEU A 310 14.15 14.57 -11.42
C LEU A 310 15.26 14.12 -12.38
N ASP A 311 14.97 13.98 -13.67
CA ASP A 311 15.98 13.70 -14.69
C ASP A 311 16.82 14.95 -15.07
N GLY A 312 16.42 16.14 -14.59
CA GLY A 312 17.04 17.43 -14.89
C GLY A 312 16.88 17.90 -16.34
N ARG A 313 16.06 17.22 -17.16
CA ARG A 313 15.98 17.42 -18.62
C ARG A 313 14.58 17.72 -19.08
N THR A 314 13.56 17.09 -18.52
CA THR A 314 12.15 17.36 -18.83
C THR A 314 11.64 18.49 -17.94
N HIS A 315 10.67 19.24 -18.44
CA HIS A 315 9.91 20.17 -17.60
C HIS A 315 8.71 19.47 -17.00
N LEU A 316 8.40 19.80 -15.74
CA LEU A 316 7.19 19.30 -15.10
C LEU A 316 5.94 19.87 -15.79
N LEU A 317 4.90 19.04 -15.88
CA LEU A 317 3.58 19.44 -16.36
C LEU A 317 2.61 19.52 -15.19
N LEU A 318 1.90 20.64 -15.09
CA LEU A 318 0.72 20.81 -14.27
C LEU A 318 -0.52 20.52 -15.13
N CYS A 319 -1.25 19.47 -14.78
CA CYS A 319 -2.45 19.04 -15.48
C CYS A 319 -3.67 19.22 -14.57
N THR A 320 -4.67 19.97 -15.04
CA THR A 320 -5.90 20.22 -14.30
C THR A 320 -7.09 19.76 -15.12
N PHE A 321 -8.02 19.03 -14.51
CA PHE A 321 -9.28 18.63 -15.16
C PHE A 321 -10.41 18.58 -14.14
N GLN A 322 -11.64 18.76 -14.64
CA GLN A 322 -12.84 18.76 -13.81
C GLN A 322 -13.72 17.56 -14.12
N ILE A 323 -14.20 16.89 -13.07
CA ILE A 323 -15.27 15.89 -13.16
C ILE A 323 -16.54 16.52 -12.58
N ARG A 324 -17.61 16.54 -13.37
CA ARG A 324 -18.89 17.20 -13.01
C ARG A 324 -19.86 16.24 -12.34
N GLU A 325 -19.68 14.94 -12.58
CA GLU A 325 -20.41 13.85 -11.99
C GLU A 325 -20.22 13.86 -10.47
N THR A 326 -21.34 13.75 -9.75
CA THR A 326 -21.37 13.64 -8.29
C THR A 326 -21.58 12.17 -7.89
N GLY A 327 -21.39 11.88 -6.61
CA GLY A 327 -21.40 10.53 -6.04
C GLY A 327 -20.15 9.71 -6.36
N ILE A 328 -19.22 10.24 -7.14
CA ILE A 328 -17.99 9.52 -7.49
C ILE A 328 -17.17 9.25 -6.22
N ARG A 329 -16.63 8.03 -6.12
CA ARG A 329 -15.67 7.66 -5.07
C ARG A 329 -14.29 7.44 -5.66
N PHE A 330 -14.19 6.94 -6.88
CA PHE A 330 -12.92 6.65 -7.52
C PHE A 330 -12.78 7.43 -8.82
N VAL A 331 -11.57 7.90 -9.10
CA VAL A 331 -11.15 8.40 -10.41
C VAL A 331 -9.89 7.67 -10.85
N LYS A 332 -9.83 7.24 -12.11
CA LYS A 332 -8.73 6.48 -12.68
C LYS A 332 -8.31 7.07 -14.02
N LEU A 333 -7.01 7.27 -14.18
CA LEU A 333 -6.36 7.71 -15.41
C LEU A 333 -5.59 6.52 -15.97
N THR A 334 -6.09 5.94 -17.07
CA THR A 334 -5.55 4.72 -17.67
C THR A 334 -4.87 5.03 -18.99
N SER A 335 -3.63 4.56 -19.18
CA SER A 335 -2.90 4.69 -20.44
C SER A 335 -3.52 3.78 -21.52
N THR A 336 -3.73 4.30 -22.72
CA THR A 336 -4.28 3.49 -23.84
C THR A 336 -3.20 2.84 -24.71
N ARG A 337 -1.93 3.17 -24.46
CA ARG A 337 -0.75 2.66 -25.17
C ARG A 337 0.45 2.48 -24.24
N GLU A 338 1.49 1.86 -24.76
CA GLU A 338 2.79 1.76 -24.11
C GLU A 338 3.63 3.02 -24.37
N TRP A 339 4.50 3.34 -23.41
CA TRP A 339 5.41 4.47 -23.43
C TRP A 339 6.83 4.03 -23.10
N GLU A 340 7.81 4.82 -23.53
CA GLU A 340 9.23 4.56 -23.27
C GLU A 340 9.72 5.16 -21.95
N PHE A 341 8.83 5.79 -21.18
CA PHE A 341 9.14 6.41 -19.89
C PHE A 341 8.28 5.85 -18.75
N PRO A 342 8.80 5.85 -17.51
CA PRO A 342 8.04 5.46 -16.32
C PRO A 342 7.08 6.57 -15.86
N TYR A 343 6.20 6.25 -14.91
CA TYR A 343 5.51 7.29 -14.15
C TYR A 343 6.51 8.09 -13.32
N GLY A 344 6.44 9.42 -13.40
CA GLY A 344 6.97 10.34 -12.40
C GLY A 344 5.87 11.27 -11.92
N ILE A 345 5.29 10.98 -10.75
CA ILE A 345 4.15 11.73 -10.19
C ILE A 345 4.64 12.50 -8.97
N TYR A 346 4.55 13.83 -9.03
CA TYR A 346 4.94 14.74 -7.94
C TYR A 346 3.77 15.09 -7.03
N ASP A 347 2.57 15.18 -7.61
CA ASP A 347 1.35 15.37 -6.83
C ASP A 347 0.15 14.87 -7.63
N PHE A 348 -0.79 14.21 -6.97
CA PHE A 348 -2.11 13.89 -7.49
C PHE A 348 -3.15 14.22 -6.42
N SER A 349 -3.73 15.41 -6.53
CA SER A 349 -4.63 15.99 -5.54
C SER A 349 -5.98 16.36 -6.15
N PHE A 350 -6.92 16.72 -5.28
CA PHE A 350 -8.26 17.16 -5.68
C PHE A 350 -8.79 18.24 -4.75
N ARG A 351 -9.73 19.04 -5.26
CA ARG A 351 -10.46 20.04 -4.47
C ARG A 351 -11.89 20.17 -4.95
N ALA A 352 -12.78 20.54 -4.03
CA ALA A 352 -14.12 20.96 -4.38
C ALA A 352 -14.06 22.24 -5.22
N ARG A 353 -14.99 22.37 -6.17
CA ARG A 353 -15.25 23.68 -6.78
C ARG A 353 -15.91 24.56 -5.72
N ILE A 354 -15.17 25.52 -5.18
CA ILE A 354 -15.77 26.63 -4.44
C ILE A 354 -16.26 27.59 -5.51
N ASP A 355 -17.55 27.59 -5.80
CA ASP A 355 -18.14 28.72 -6.48
C ASP A 355 -17.92 29.92 -5.56
N ARG A 356 -17.09 30.89 -6.01
CA ARG A 356 -17.09 32.20 -5.38
C ARG A 356 -18.54 32.68 -5.45
N LEU A 357 -19.22 32.73 -4.31
CA LEU A 357 -20.26 33.73 -4.14
C LEU A 357 -19.54 35.04 -4.41
N ASP A 358 -19.84 35.66 -5.56
CA ASP A 358 -19.61 37.07 -5.75
C ASP A 358 -20.34 37.77 -4.60
N SER A 359 -19.65 37.97 -3.49
CA SER A 359 -19.96 39.06 -2.59
C SER A 359 -19.56 40.32 -3.33
N GLY A 360 -20.44 40.73 -4.25
CA GLY A 360 -20.59 42.13 -4.60
C GLY A 360 -20.87 42.87 -3.31
N ILE A 361 -19.82 43.41 -2.72
CA ILE A 361 -19.89 44.58 -1.89
C ILE A 361 -18.97 45.57 -2.60
N ASP A 362 -19.55 46.18 -3.63
CA ASP A 362 -19.26 47.59 -3.89
C ASP A 362 -19.87 48.36 -2.72
N ASP A 363 -19.01 48.94 -1.89
CA ASP A 363 -19.13 50.30 -1.33
C ASP A 363 -17.79 50.74 -0.71
#